data_AF-A0A5C5XK86-F1
#
_entry.id   AF-A0A5C5XK86-F1
#
_cell.length_a   1.000
_cell.length_b   1.000
_cell.length_c   1.000
_cell.angle_alpha   90.00
_cell.angle_beta   90.00
_cell.angle_gamma   90.00
#
_symmetry.space_group_name_H-M   'P 1'
#
loop_
_entity.id
_entity.type
_entity.pdbx_description
1 polymer ?
#
loop_
_entity_poly.entity_id
_entity_poly.type
_entity_poly.pdbx_seq_one_letter_code
_entity_poly.pdbx_strand_id
1 'polypeptide(L)'
;MRKNKIRVVIEELDRELLNHIHGLGLSTVEAYREWCELNGFSRKLKKSWNQRSQERNFSRQSVAMERLQSHRRESRNQSDVLREVIAGERLENEVTLPHLKRLCENLRISRRPKHERQANRKVLLRLFEHLHNCRAKFFDGSPAVASLGQISGNTYVEALAQLAANSSAWQRPVEDWKPRSHSSSRQFASLLRHLFVKYDDVPLFLDTVWFTGNRKDAAERRCWYMHVGRGQNIRHCKLPITLTKKMAHLFIRSPNELTIDQALRWAQVLGLGGDEHLARAIVGTRLIDQFHNDEFWSSVIRWFISHPMLDRTHVGPIIDYLQYQRFVPEHIYIANGHREETSPPQPNLSMTGRTPESLLRQVNIWHRYLNNDNRYQIRQWEPSGIQGFEFMEGSEKKGSLRYWTIRELLSSKALLAEGKQMKHCVATYADSCARGYCSIWTLELESFGGMSKAVTIEVRKSDRMICQIRGKANRLPNDKEKQMIQRWADSESLRIASYI
;
A
#
# COMPACT_ATOMS: atom_id res chain seq x y z
N MET A 1 -30.28 -58.01 -15.24
CA MET A 1 -30.02 -56.57 -15.52
C MET A 1 -30.88 -55.57 -14.72
N ARG A 2 -32.20 -55.76 -14.53
CA ARG A 2 -33.06 -54.80 -13.78
C ARG A 2 -32.70 -54.60 -12.30
N LYS A 3 -32.35 -55.66 -11.55
CA LYS A 3 -31.98 -55.56 -10.12
C LYS A 3 -30.69 -54.75 -9.89
N ASN A 4 -29.70 -54.86 -10.78
CA ASN A 4 -28.44 -54.09 -10.69
C ASN A 4 -28.67 -52.60 -10.99
N LYS A 5 -29.55 -52.29 -11.96
CA LYS A 5 -29.91 -50.91 -12.29
C LYS A 5 -30.65 -50.20 -11.15
N ILE A 6 -31.54 -50.92 -10.45
CA ILE A 6 -32.26 -50.39 -9.27
C ILE A 6 -31.28 -50.13 -8.10
N ARG A 7 -30.33 -51.03 -7.87
CA ARG A 7 -29.35 -50.89 -6.78
C ARG A 7 -28.41 -49.69 -7.00
N VAL A 8 -27.92 -49.51 -8.22
CA VAL A 8 -27.09 -48.35 -8.60
C VAL A 8 -27.87 -47.04 -8.44
N VAL A 9 -29.14 -47.00 -8.84
CA VAL A 9 -29.99 -45.81 -8.69
C VAL A 9 -30.26 -45.48 -7.22
N ILE A 10 -30.43 -46.48 -6.34
CA ILE A 10 -30.60 -46.27 -4.90
C ILE A 10 -29.30 -45.72 -4.27
N GLU A 11 -28.15 -46.30 -4.60
CA GLU A 11 -26.84 -45.84 -4.10
C GLU A 11 -26.49 -44.42 -4.57
N GLU A 12 -26.90 -44.05 -5.79
CA GLU A 12 -26.69 -42.71 -6.36
C GLU A 12 -27.62 -41.66 -5.72
N LEU A 13 -28.89 -42.03 -5.46
CA LEU A 13 -29.84 -41.19 -4.71
C LEU A 13 -29.39 -40.95 -3.26
N ASP A 14 -28.82 -41.96 -2.60
CA ASP A 14 -28.28 -41.82 -1.25
C ASP A 14 -27.06 -40.89 -1.22
N ARG A 15 -26.20 -40.96 -2.24
CA ARG A 15 -25.01 -40.09 -2.35
C ARG A 15 -25.39 -38.63 -2.60
N GLU A 16 -26.35 -38.36 -3.48
CA GLU A 16 -26.86 -37.00 -3.70
C GLU A 16 -27.52 -36.41 -2.46
N LEU A 17 -28.28 -37.21 -1.72
CA LEU A 17 -28.91 -36.78 -0.48
C LEU A 17 -27.85 -36.45 0.57
N LEU A 18 -26.84 -37.30 0.75
CA LEU A 18 -25.74 -37.04 1.67
C LEU A 18 -24.96 -35.78 1.31
N ASN A 19 -24.69 -35.55 0.01
CA ASN A 19 -24.04 -34.32 -0.46
C ASN A 19 -24.88 -33.07 -0.15
N HIS A 20 -26.20 -33.14 -0.30
CA HIS A 20 -27.10 -32.04 0.05
C HIS A 20 -27.11 -31.78 1.56
N ILE A 21 -27.21 -32.83 2.38
CA ILE A 21 -27.16 -32.75 3.85
C ILE A 21 -25.85 -32.10 4.30
N HIS A 22 -24.72 -32.54 3.74
CA HIS A 22 -23.41 -31.97 4.03
C HIS A 22 -23.31 -30.51 3.55
N GLY A 23 -23.90 -30.19 2.40
CA GLY A 23 -24.00 -28.83 1.87
C GLY A 23 -24.85 -27.87 2.73
N LEU A 24 -25.66 -28.39 3.65
CA LEU A 24 -26.39 -27.62 4.67
C LEU A 24 -25.62 -27.51 6.00
N GLY A 25 -24.45 -28.14 6.12
CA GLY A 25 -23.64 -28.17 7.34
C GLY A 25 -24.04 -29.27 8.34
N LEU A 26 -24.83 -30.26 7.92
CA LEU A 26 -25.32 -31.34 8.76
C LEU A 26 -24.56 -32.65 8.46
N SER A 27 -24.47 -33.53 9.45
CA SER A 27 -23.67 -34.77 9.36
C SER A 27 -24.52 -36.04 9.28
N THR A 28 -25.80 -35.99 9.64
CA THR A 28 -26.69 -37.17 9.66
C THR A 28 -28.06 -36.89 9.04
N VAL A 29 -28.74 -37.95 8.62
CA VAL A 29 -30.10 -37.88 8.06
C VAL A 29 -31.12 -37.48 9.13
N GLU A 30 -30.90 -37.93 10.36
CA GLU A 30 -31.69 -37.59 11.54
C GLU A 30 -31.60 -36.09 11.83
N ALA A 31 -30.37 -35.53 11.88
CA ALA A 31 -30.15 -34.09 12.06
C ALA A 31 -30.79 -33.26 10.93
N TYR A 32 -30.78 -33.79 9.69
CA TYR A 32 -31.48 -33.15 8.58
C TYR A 32 -33.00 -33.14 8.73
N ARG A 33 -33.60 -34.22 9.21
CA ARG A 33 -35.05 -34.27 9.45
C ARG A 33 -35.48 -33.31 10.54
N GLU A 34 -34.73 -33.25 11.63
CA GLU A 34 -34.96 -32.30 12.73
C GLU A 34 -34.79 -30.86 12.26
N TRP A 35 -33.72 -30.58 11.51
CA TRP A 35 -33.49 -29.26 10.93
C TRP A 35 -34.62 -28.85 9.98
N CYS A 36 -35.14 -29.77 9.16
CA CYS A 36 -36.27 -29.48 8.28
C CYS A 36 -37.51 -29.09 9.09
N GLU A 37 -37.84 -29.87 10.12
CA GLU A 37 -39.00 -29.64 10.98
C GLU A 37 -38.92 -28.28 11.70
N LEU A 38 -37.77 -27.97 12.30
CA LEU A 38 -37.54 -26.70 13.01
C LEU A 38 -37.64 -25.47 12.11
N ASN A 39 -37.32 -25.61 10.82
CA ASN A 39 -37.26 -24.50 9.87
C ASN A 39 -38.42 -24.51 8.86
N GLY A 40 -39.48 -25.29 9.12
CA GLY A 40 -40.71 -25.29 8.30
C GLY A 40 -40.60 -26.02 6.96
N PHE A 41 -39.56 -26.85 6.77
CA PHE A 41 -39.38 -27.69 5.60
C PHE A 41 -39.91 -29.12 5.82
N SER A 42 -40.28 -29.81 4.75
CA SER A 42 -40.75 -31.19 4.84
C SER A 42 -39.66 -32.14 5.34
N ARG A 43 -40.00 -33.10 6.21
CA ARG A 43 -39.09 -34.17 6.70
C ARG A 43 -38.81 -35.28 5.66
N LYS A 44 -39.45 -35.23 4.49
CA LYS A 44 -39.28 -36.23 3.42
C LYS A 44 -37.85 -36.18 2.86
N LEU A 45 -37.22 -37.34 2.64
CA LEU A 45 -35.85 -37.43 2.11
C LEU A 45 -35.79 -37.21 0.59
N LYS A 46 -36.85 -37.62 -0.12
CA LYS A 46 -37.00 -37.37 -1.55
C LYS A 46 -37.66 -36.00 -1.75
N LYS A 47 -36.88 -35.04 -2.20
CA LYS A 47 -37.29 -33.65 -2.44
C LYS A 47 -37.00 -33.23 -3.87
N SER A 48 -37.82 -32.33 -4.41
CA SER A 48 -37.54 -31.73 -5.72
C SER A 48 -36.32 -30.81 -5.65
N TRP A 49 -35.72 -30.51 -6.80
CA TRP A 49 -34.61 -29.56 -6.88
C TRP A 49 -34.97 -28.18 -6.31
N ASN A 50 -36.21 -27.71 -6.55
CA ASN A 50 -36.70 -26.43 -6.00
C ASN A 50 -36.72 -26.43 -4.47
N GLN A 51 -37.19 -27.52 -3.84
CA GLN A 51 -37.19 -27.65 -2.38
C GLN A 51 -35.77 -27.65 -1.81
N ARG A 52 -34.85 -28.45 -2.40
CA ARG A 52 -33.43 -28.45 -2.01
C ARG A 52 -32.77 -27.07 -2.22
N SER A 53 -33.18 -26.33 -3.24
CA SER A 53 -32.70 -24.96 -3.50
C SER A 53 -33.15 -23.96 -2.43
N GLN A 54 -34.42 -24.02 -2.03
CA GLN A 54 -34.98 -23.22 -0.94
C GLN A 54 -34.26 -23.50 0.39
N GLU A 55 -33.99 -24.77 0.68
CA GLU A 55 -33.25 -25.17 1.89
C GLU A 55 -31.82 -24.63 1.91
N ARG A 56 -31.10 -24.71 0.77
CA ARG A 56 -29.76 -24.11 0.66
C ARG A 56 -29.78 -22.60 0.83
N ASN A 57 -30.77 -21.93 0.24
CA ASN A 57 -30.92 -20.48 0.38
C ASN A 57 -31.23 -20.09 1.83
N PHE A 58 -32.14 -20.81 2.49
CA PHE A 58 -32.45 -20.59 3.88
C PHE A 58 -31.23 -20.85 4.77
N SER A 59 -30.54 -21.97 4.61
CA SER A 59 -29.30 -22.28 5.35
C SER A 59 -28.25 -21.17 5.16
N ARG A 60 -28.03 -20.70 3.92
CA ARG A 60 -27.12 -19.57 3.63
C ARG A 60 -27.56 -18.26 4.29
N GLN A 61 -28.86 -17.95 4.27
CA GLN A 61 -29.42 -16.76 4.91
C GLN A 61 -29.29 -16.82 6.43
N SER A 62 -29.59 -17.97 7.04
CA SER A 62 -29.44 -18.19 8.48
C SER A 62 -27.99 -18.08 8.92
N VAL A 63 -27.04 -18.69 8.19
CA VAL A 63 -25.60 -18.54 8.46
C VAL A 63 -25.16 -17.08 8.30
N ALA A 64 -25.66 -16.36 7.29
CA ALA A 64 -25.36 -14.94 7.12
C ALA A 64 -25.93 -14.07 8.25
N MET A 65 -27.15 -14.37 8.70
CA MET A 65 -27.82 -13.70 9.82
C MET A 65 -27.09 -13.96 11.15
N GLU A 66 -26.72 -15.21 11.43
CA GLU A 66 -25.91 -15.59 12.60
C GLU A 66 -24.54 -14.91 12.58
N ARG A 67 -23.88 -14.83 11.41
CA ARG A 67 -22.62 -14.09 11.26
C ARG A 67 -22.82 -12.60 11.53
N LEU A 68 -23.90 -11.99 11.03
CA LEU A 68 -24.21 -10.58 11.29
C LEU A 68 -24.48 -10.33 12.78
N GLN A 69 -25.23 -11.23 13.43
CA GLN A 69 -25.48 -11.15 14.87
C GLN A 69 -24.20 -11.34 15.69
N SER A 70 -23.36 -12.31 15.33
CA SER A 70 -22.05 -12.55 15.94
C SER A 70 -21.15 -11.33 15.78
N HIS A 71 -21.08 -10.76 14.58
CA HIS A 71 -20.36 -9.51 14.33
C HIS A 71 -20.86 -8.38 15.22
N ARG A 72 -22.18 -8.19 15.37
CA ARG A 72 -22.75 -7.15 16.25
C ARG A 72 -22.41 -7.40 17.72
N ARG A 73 -22.44 -8.66 18.19
CA ARG A 73 -22.06 -9.04 19.56
C ARG A 73 -20.57 -8.80 19.79
N GLU A 74 -19.72 -9.23 18.87
CA GLU A 74 -18.27 -9.02 18.92
C GLU A 74 -17.92 -7.52 18.93
N SER A 75 -18.59 -6.68 18.13
CA SER A 75 -18.37 -5.24 18.16
C SER A 75 -18.77 -4.59 19.49
N ARG A 76 -19.79 -5.11 20.18
CA ARG A 76 -20.22 -4.60 21.50
C ARG A 76 -19.29 -5.03 22.63
N ASN A 77 -18.81 -6.28 22.58
CA ASN A 77 -17.96 -6.88 23.62
C ASN A 77 -16.51 -7.01 23.16
N GLN A 78 -16.03 -6.06 22.35
CA GLN A 78 -14.77 -6.19 21.62
C GLN A 78 -13.56 -6.45 22.54
N SER A 79 -13.54 -5.84 23.73
CA SER A 79 -12.46 -6.03 24.69
C SER A 79 -12.44 -7.46 25.27
N ASP A 80 -13.60 -8.03 25.59
CA ASP A 80 -13.69 -9.39 26.12
C ASP A 80 -13.29 -10.41 25.05
N VAL A 81 -13.77 -10.23 23.82
CA VAL A 81 -13.39 -11.10 22.70
C VAL A 81 -11.90 -11.00 22.40
N LEU A 82 -11.30 -9.80 22.45
CA LEU A 82 -9.86 -9.63 22.31
C LEU A 82 -9.09 -10.38 23.41
N ARG A 83 -9.55 -10.28 24.66
CA ARG A 83 -8.96 -10.98 25.80
C ARG A 83 -8.96 -12.49 25.59
N GLU A 84 -10.11 -13.06 25.23
CA GLU A 84 -10.28 -14.50 24.95
C GLU A 84 -9.36 -14.96 23.79
N VAL A 85 -9.26 -14.18 22.71
CA VAL A 85 -8.38 -14.47 21.58
C VAL A 85 -6.90 -14.45 22.01
N ILE A 86 -6.49 -13.47 22.81
CA ILE A 86 -5.11 -13.35 23.31
C ILE A 86 -4.77 -14.50 24.26
N ALA A 87 -5.70 -14.87 25.15
CA ALA A 87 -5.57 -16.01 26.05
C ALA A 87 -5.52 -17.35 25.29
N GLY A 88 -6.09 -17.39 24.08
CA GLY A 88 -6.19 -18.59 23.26
C GLY A 88 -7.42 -19.43 23.57
N GLU A 89 -8.41 -18.84 24.24
CA GLU A 89 -9.70 -19.43 24.59
C GLU A 89 -10.68 -19.38 23.40
N ARG A 90 -10.44 -18.49 22.43
CA ARG A 90 -11.20 -18.36 21.20
C ARG A 90 -10.33 -18.53 19.95
N LEU A 91 -10.79 -19.33 19.00
CA LEU A 91 -10.09 -19.70 17.77
C LEU A 91 -10.53 -18.84 16.57
N GLU A 92 -9.76 -18.89 15.48
CA GLU A 92 -9.99 -18.11 14.25
C GLU A 92 -11.38 -18.36 13.61
N ASN A 93 -11.90 -19.58 13.69
CA ASN A 93 -13.21 -19.96 13.18
C ASN A 93 -14.38 -19.47 14.05
N GLU A 94 -14.10 -18.96 15.25
CA GLU A 94 -15.07 -18.52 16.27
C GLU A 94 -15.18 -16.98 16.36
N VAL A 95 -14.46 -16.27 15.50
CA VAL A 95 -14.50 -14.82 15.35
C VAL A 95 -14.93 -14.43 13.94
N THR A 96 -15.69 -13.35 13.83
CA THR A 96 -16.18 -12.83 12.55
C THR A 96 -15.47 -11.56 12.12
N LEU A 97 -15.02 -10.73 13.08
CA LEU A 97 -14.33 -9.47 12.77
C LEU A 97 -12.96 -9.70 12.09
N PRO A 98 -12.65 -8.99 10.98
CA PRO A 98 -11.42 -9.22 10.21
C PRO A 98 -10.12 -9.06 11.02
N HIS A 99 -10.03 -8.03 11.86
CA HIS A 99 -8.82 -7.78 12.67
C HIS A 99 -8.62 -8.86 13.75
N LEU A 100 -9.70 -9.44 14.28
CA LEU A 100 -9.63 -10.56 15.23
C LEU A 100 -9.14 -11.84 14.54
N LYS A 101 -9.63 -12.14 13.34
CA LYS A 101 -9.13 -13.25 12.53
C LYS A 101 -7.63 -13.11 12.28
N ARG A 102 -7.19 -11.91 11.86
CA ARG A 102 -5.76 -11.64 11.64
C ARG A 102 -4.93 -11.76 12.91
N LEU A 103 -5.47 -11.33 14.07
CA LEU A 103 -4.81 -11.54 15.35
C LEU A 103 -4.68 -13.04 15.66
N CYS A 104 -5.73 -13.84 15.49
CA CYS A 104 -5.67 -15.29 15.65
C CYS A 104 -4.60 -15.92 14.75
N GLU A 105 -4.53 -15.51 13.48
CA GLU A 105 -3.50 -15.97 12.53
C GLU A 105 -2.09 -15.61 12.99
N ASN A 106 -1.87 -14.37 13.44
CA ASN A 106 -0.58 -13.89 13.92
C ASN A 106 -0.11 -14.61 15.20
N LEU A 107 -1.05 -15.05 16.04
CA LEU A 107 -0.74 -15.79 17.26
C LEU A 107 -0.49 -17.30 17.01
N ARG A 108 -0.81 -17.83 15.83
CA ARG A 108 -0.56 -19.24 15.47
C ARG A 108 0.91 -19.46 15.14
N ILE A 109 1.58 -20.31 15.92
CA ILE A 109 3.01 -20.67 15.74
C ILE A 109 3.27 -21.23 14.33
N SER A 110 2.38 -22.07 13.81
CA SER A 110 2.53 -22.73 12.50
C SER A 110 2.51 -21.79 11.29
N ARG A 111 1.94 -20.58 11.44
CA ARG A 111 1.85 -19.56 10.38
C ARG A 111 2.84 -18.42 10.56
N ARG A 112 3.71 -18.48 11.58
CA ARG A 112 4.70 -17.43 11.85
C ARG A 112 5.81 -17.43 10.78
N PRO A 113 6.10 -16.29 10.13
CA PRO A 113 7.27 -16.18 9.27
C PRO A 113 8.58 -16.40 10.04
N LYS A 114 9.57 -17.06 9.44
CA LYS A 114 10.84 -17.42 10.11
C LYS A 114 11.63 -16.20 10.63
N HIS A 115 11.49 -15.05 9.98
CA HIS A 115 12.14 -13.79 10.37
C HIS A 115 11.42 -13.02 11.48
N GLU A 116 10.21 -13.42 11.84
CA GLU A 116 9.42 -12.77 12.90
C GLU A 116 9.63 -13.44 14.27
N ARG A 117 9.54 -12.63 15.32
CA ARG A 117 9.47 -13.13 16.69
C ARG A 117 8.05 -13.62 16.98
N GLN A 118 7.93 -14.70 17.76
CA GLN A 118 6.61 -15.16 18.22
C GLN A 118 6.11 -14.22 19.31
N ALA A 119 4.87 -13.74 19.19
CA ALA A 119 4.23 -13.02 20.28
C ALA A 119 4.02 -13.95 21.48
N ASN A 120 4.54 -13.56 22.64
CA ASN A 120 4.28 -14.25 23.89
C ASN A 120 2.89 -13.84 24.39
N ARG A 121 1.94 -14.80 24.40
CA ARG A 121 0.55 -14.56 24.82
C ARG A 121 0.45 -13.99 26.24
N LYS A 122 1.27 -14.43 27.19
CA LYS A 122 1.27 -13.89 28.57
C LYS A 122 1.65 -12.41 28.59
N VAL A 123 2.67 -12.04 27.81
CA VAL A 123 3.10 -10.64 27.71
C VAL A 123 2.07 -9.79 26.97
N LEU A 124 1.47 -10.33 25.89
CA LEU A 124 0.41 -9.64 25.16
C LEU A 124 -0.84 -9.44 26.02
N LEU A 125 -1.20 -10.43 26.85
CA LEU A 125 -2.32 -10.33 27.78
C LEU A 125 -2.05 -9.24 28.83
N ARG A 126 -0.88 -9.26 29.46
CA ARG A 126 -0.44 -8.21 30.41
C ARG A 126 -0.47 -6.82 29.77
N LEU A 127 0.05 -6.68 28.55
CA LEU A 127 -0.01 -5.44 27.77
C LEU A 127 -1.46 -5.00 27.54
N PHE A 128 -2.31 -5.91 27.05
CA PHE A 128 -3.72 -5.64 26.77
C PHE A 128 -4.49 -5.20 28.03
N GLU A 129 -4.36 -5.93 29.14
CA GLU A 129 -5.06 -5.65 30.40
C GLU A 129 -4.71 -4.26 30.93
N HIS A 130 -3.43 -3.90 30.94
CA HIS A 130 -3.00 -2.57 31.39
C HIS A 130 -3.57 -1.46 30.51
N LEU A 131 -3.49 -1.62 29.18
CA LEU A 131 -3.99 -0.64 28.22
C LEU A 131 -5.51 -0.49 28.30
N HIS A 132 -6.23 -1.60 28.53
CA HIS A 132 -7.67 -1.61 28.75
C HIS A 132 -8.05 -0.87 30.04
N ASN A 133 -7.36 -1.16 31.15
CA ASN A 133 -7.57 -0.49 32.44
C ASN A 133 -7.31 1.02 32.35
N CYS A 134 -6.31 1.43 31.55
CA CYS A 134 -6.01 2.84 31.29
C CYS A 134 -6.93 3.49 30.24
N ARG A 135 -7.93 2.77 29.72
CA ARG A 135 -8.85 3.25 28.67
C ARG A 135 -8.15 3.73 27.40
N ALA A 136 -7.08 3.03 26.99
CA ALA A 136 -6.37 3.32 25.75
C ALA A 136 -7.24 3.03 24.52
N LYS A 137 -7.04 3.77 23.43
CA LYS A 137 -7.89 3.75 22.23
C LYS A 137 -7.30 2.92 21.09
N PHE A 138 -6.90 1.68 21.38
CA PHE A 138 -6.19 0.79 20.44
C PHE A 138 -7.00 -0.40 19.95
N PHE A 139 -8.23 -0.56 20.45
CA PHE A 139 -8.94 -1.82 20.32
C PHE A 139 -9.88 -1.86 19.11
N ASP A 140 -10.09 -0.76 18.41
CA ASP A 140 -10.86 -0.78 17.17
C ASP A 140 -10.12 -1.49 16.03
N GLY A 141 -10.88 -1.91 15.02
CA GLY A 141 -10.35 -2.55 13.82
C GLY A 141 -9.94 -1.58 12.71
N SER A 142 -9.84 -0.28 13.02
CA SER A 142 -9.55 0.74 12.00
C SER A 142 -8.08 0.70 11.58
N PRO A 143 -7.76 1.05 10.32
CA PRO A 143 -6.38 1.21 9.89
C PRO A 143 -5.65 2.27 10.72
N ALA A 144 -4.55 1.89 11.37
CA ALA A 144 -3.76 2.80 12.20
C ALA A 144 -3.03 3.85 11.35
N VAL A 145 -2.53 3.44 10.17
CA VAL A 145 -1.93 4.32 9.17
C VAL A 145 -2.84 4.33 7.94
N ALA A 146 -3.60 5.42 7.76
CA ALA A 146 -4.58 5.54 6.68
C ALA A 146 -3.98 5.24 5.29
N SER A 147 -2.74 5.65 5.04
CA SER A 147 -2.07 5.46 3.74
C SER A 147 -1.87 4.01 3.37
N LEU A 148 -1.58 3.14 4.33
CA LEU A 148 -1.38 1.71 4.08
C LEU A 148 -2.69 0.96 3.81
N GLY A 149 -3.86 1.59 4.01
CA GLY A 149 -5.16 0.97 3.76
C GLY A 149 -5.42 -0.27 4.63
N GLN A 150 -6.29 -1.17 4.15
CA GLN A 150 -6.74 -2.33 4.93
C GLN A 150 -5.83 -3.56 4.73
N ILE A 151 -4.51 -3.37 4.89
CA ILE A 151 -3.53 -4.46 4.83
C ILE A 151 -3.37 -5.17 6.19
N SER A 152 -2.85 -6.40 6.17
CA SER A 152 -2.45 -7.10 7.40
C SER A 152 -1.33 -6.35 8.12
N GLY A 153 -1.46 -6.24 9.44
CA GLY A 153 -0.54 -5.53 10.33
C GLY A 153 -0.84 -4.06 10.53
N ASN A 154 -1.76 -3.45 9.78
CA ASN A 154 -2.04 -2.02 9.86
C ASN A 154 -3.17 -1.68 10.86
N THR A 155 -3.28 -2.40 11.97
CA THR A 155 -4.20 -2.05 13.07
C THR A 155 -3.42 -1.95 14.37
N TYR A 156 -3.90 -1.16 15.33
CA TYR A 156 -3.25 -1.09 16.64
C TYR A 156 -3.23 -2.45 17.34
N VAL A 157 -4.31 -3.24 17.24
CA VAL A 157 -4.37 -4.60 17.79
C VAL A 157 -3.26 -5.50 17.24
N GLU A 158 -3.06 -5.51 15.92
CA GLU A 158 -1.98 -6.30 15.31
C GLU A 158 -0.60 -5.76 15.70
N ALA A 159 -0.45 -4.44 15.82
CA ALA A 159 0.79 -3.82 16.28
C ALA A 159 1.11 -4.16 17.75
N LEU A 160 0.10 -4.27 18.64
CA LEU A 160 0.30 -4.70 20.04
C LEU A 160 0.90 -6.11 20.13
N ALA A 161 0.47 -7.03 19.25
CA ALA A 161 1.07 -8.36 19.16
C ALA A 161 2.56 -8.26 18.78
N GLN A 162 2.93 -7.34 17.89
CA GLN A 162 4.32 -7.06 17.53
C GLN A 162 5.10 -6.43 18.69
N LEU A 163 4.50 -5.56 19.50
CA LEU A 163 5.16 -5.00 20.69
C LEU A 163 5.47 -6.09 21.71
N ALA A 164 4.53 -7.01 21.94
CA ALA A 164 4.70 -8.15 22.84
C ALA A 164 5.74 -9.15 22.33
N ALA A 165 5.79 -9.41 21.02
CA ALA A 165 6.83 -10.24 20.39
C ALA A 165 8.24 -9.66 20.58
N ASN A 166 8.34 -8.34 20.77
CA ASN A 166 9.59 -7.63 20.98
C ASN A 166 9.81 -7.19 22.44
N SER A 167 9.10 -7.81 23.40
CA SER A 167 9.13 -7.44 24.81
C SER A 167 10.49 -7.55 25.50
N SER A 168 11.40 -8.39 25.01
CA SER A 168 12.79 -8.43 25.49
C SER A 168 13.57 -7.14 25.25
N ALA A 169 13.06 -6.23 24.39
CA ALA A 169 13.65 -4.93 24.14
C ALA A 169 12.99 -3.79 24.94
N TRP A 170 11.99 -4.09 25.78
CA TRP A 170 11.30 -3.06 26.54
C TRP A 170 12.25 -2.35 27.53
N GLN A 171 12.23 -1.01 27.51
CA GLN A 171 13.03 -0.13 28.35
C GLN A 171 12.38 0.16 29.70
N ARG A 172 11.04 0.18 29.72
CA ARG A 172 10.24 0.49 30.92
C ARG A 172 9.06 -0.50 31.02
N PRO A 173 8.63 -0.85 32.25
CA PRO A 173 7.41 -1.66 32.47
C PRO A 173 6.19 -0.99 31.85
N VAL A 174 5.29 -1.78 31.25
CA VAL A 174 4.07 -1.24 30.63
C VAL A 174 3.17 -0.53 31.65
N GLU A 175 3.18 -1.00 32.90
CA GLU A 175 2.35 -0.52 34.01
C GLU A 175 2.59 0.97 34.34
N ASP A 176 3.80 1.46 34.06
CA ASP A 176 4.17 2.85 34.30
C ASP A 176 3.66 3.80 33.21
N TRP A 177 3.20 3.25 32.08
CA TRP A 177 2.65 4.06 30.99
C TRP A 177 1.19 4.44 31.24
N LYS A 178 0.84 5.69 30.95
CA LYS A 178 -0.55 6.17 30.94
C LYS A 178 -0.81 7.05 29.72
N PRO A 179 -2.00 6.96 29.10
CA PRO A 179 -2.35 7.80 27.95
C PRO A 179 -2.48 9.27 28.38
N ARG A 180 -1.84 10.17 27.62
CA ARG A 180 -1.90 11.63 27.84
C ARG A 180 -2.65 12.39 26.75
N SER A 181 -3.22 11.69 25.77
CA SER A 181 -3.88 12.29 24.60
C SER A 181 -5.20 11.59 24.30
N HIS A 182 -6.14 12.30 23.69
CA HIS A 182 -7.38 11.72 23.17
C HIS A 182 -7.23 11.06 21.80
N SER A 183 -6.09 11.27 21.12
CA SER A 183 -5.80 10.72 19.79
C SER A 183 -5.10 9.36 19.90
N SER A 184 -5.65 8.33 19.26
CA SER A 184 -5.08 6.98 19.25
C SER A 184 -3.65 6.97 18.69
N SER A 185 -3.37 7.73 17.63
CA SER A 185 -2.02 7.79 17.05
C SER A 185 -1.01 8.41 18.02
N ARG A 186 -1.37 9.49 18.72
CA ARG A 186 -0.52 10.10 19.74
C ARG A 186 -0.33 9.19 20.96
N GLN A 187 -1.38 8.48 21.39
CA GLN A 187 -1.26 7.49 22.45
C GLN A 187 -0.28 6.37 22.05
N PHE A 188 -0.41 5.84 20.84
CA PHE A 188 0.44 4.74 20.37
C PHE A 188 1.90 5.18 20.23
N ALA A 189 2.15 6.37 19.65
CA ALA A 189 3.49 6.94 19.56
C ALA A 189 4.13 7.06 20.96
N SER A 190 3.37 7.55 21.96
CA SER A 190 3.84 7.63 23.35
C SER A 190 4.12 6.24 23.96
N LEU A 191 3.28 5.24 23.70
CA LEU A 191 3.51 3.86 24.14
C LEU A 191 4.79 3.29 23.54
N LEU A 192 5.03 3.52 22.25
CA LEU A 192 6.27 3.10 21.58
C LEU A 192 7.50 3.75 22.20
N ARG A 193 7.44 5.04 22.55
CA ARG A 193 8.56 5.74 23.23
C ARG A 193 8.81 5.13 24.60
N HIS A 194 7.74 4.95 25.37
CA HIS A 194 7.82 4.36 26.71
C HIS A 194 8.47 2.98 26.70
N LEU A 195 8.02 2.11 25.78
CA LEU A 195 8.47 0.74 25.70
C LEU A 195 9.84 0.62 25.04
N PHE A 196 10.19 1.36 24.00
CA PHE A 196 11.39 1.04 23.20
C PHE A 196 12.46 2.15 23.16
N VAL A 197 12.18 3.33 23.69
CA VAL A 197 13.01 4.52 23.51
C VAL A 197 13.61 4.98 24.83
N LYS A 198 14.94 5.02 24.89
CA LYS A 198 15.72 5.44 26.07
C LYS A 198 15.85 6.96 26.15
N TYR A 199 16.14 7.61 25.03
CA TYR A 199 16.26 9.07 24.86
C TYR A 199 15.30 9.49 23.75
N ASP A 200 14.51 10.56 23.94
CA ASP A 200 13.34 10.96 23.11
C ASP A 200 13.68 11.42 21.67
N ASP A 201 14.48 10.65 20.94
CA ASP A 201 15.12 11.04 19.68
C ASP A 201 14.64 10.21 18.48
N VAL A 202 13.61 9.38 18.64
CA VAL A 202 13.06 8.57 17.52
C VAL A 202 12.00 9.38 16.76
N PRO A 203 12.18 9.63 15.45
CA PRO A 203 11.24 10.42 14.66
C PRO A 203 9.91 9.67 14.44
N LEU A 204 8.82 10.42 14.28
CA LEU A 204 7.45 9.85 14.19
C LEU A 204 7.25 9.03 12.93
N PHE A 205 7.90 9.38 11.81
CA PHE A 205 7.78 8.61 10.58
C PHE A 205 8.26 7.15 10.75
N LEU A 206 9.17 6.90 11.69
CA LEU A 206 9.70 5.57 11.95
C LEU A 206 8.70 4.68 12.70
N ASP A 207 7.62 5.24 13.27
CA ASP A 207 6.57 4.47 13.94
C ASP A 207 5.82 3.55 12.97
N THR A 208 5.83 3.91 11.69
CA THR A 208 5.16 3.17 10.61
C THR A 208 5.64 1.72 10.50
N VAL A 209 6.84 1.37 10.98
CA VAL A 209 7.38 0.00 10.99
C VAL A 209 6.52 -1.01 11.76
N TRP A 210 5.70 -0.52 12.70
CA TRP A 210 4.79 -1.34 13.49
C TRP A 210 3.48 -1.64 12.77
N PHE A 211 3.27 -1.03 11.59
CA PHE A 211 2.02 -1.12 10.83
C PHE A 211 2.18 -1.70 9.41
N THR A 212 3.41 -2.01 8.98
CA THR A 212 3.71 -2.54 7.64
C THR A 212 3.67 -4.08 7.53
N GLY A 213 2.95 -4.75 8.42
CA GLY A 213 2.78 -6.21 8.39
C GLY A 213 4.01 -7.03 8.78
N ASN A 214 3.97 -8.31 8.40
CA ASN A 214 4.94 -9.34 8.79
C ASN A 214 5.95 -9.69 7.68
N ARG A 215 6.17 -8.77 6.74
CA ARG A 215 7.14 -8.94 5.66
C ARG A 215 8.57 -8.87 6.22
N LYS A 216 9.53 -9.45 5.50
CA LYS A 216 10.94 -9.50 5.92
C LYS A 216 11.53 -8.09 6.12
N ASP A 217 11.26 -7.19 5.19
CA ASP A 217 11.65 -5.77 5.26
C ASP A 217 11.02 -5.06 6.47
N ALA A 218 9.76 -5.34 6.77
CA ALA A 218 9.08 -4.78 7.96
C ALA A 218 9.76 -5.22 9.27
N ALA A 219 10.13 -6.50 9.39
CA ALA A 219 10.86 -7.01 10.55
C ALA A 219 12.25 -6.37 10.70
N GLU A 220 12.99 -6.24 9.59
CA GLU A 220 14.29 -5.55 9.58
C GLU A 220 14.15 -4.08 10.02
N ARG A 221 13.13 -3.37 9.55
CA ARG A 221 12.87 -1.97 9.94
C ARG A 221 12.41 -1.84 11.40
N ARG A 222 11.70 -2.81 11.98
CA ARG A 222 11.43 -2.85 13.43
C ARG A 222 12.71 -3.01 14.25
N CYS A 223 13.67 -3.80 13.76
CA CYS A 223 15.00 -3.86 14.37
C CYS A 223 15.71 -2.51 14.32
N TRP A 224 15.57 -1.74 13.23
CA TRP A 224 16.10 -0.37 13.16
C TRP A 224 15.47 0.53 14.22
N TYR A 225 14.15 0.51 14.37
CA TYR A 225 13.44 1.29 15.38
C TYR A 225 13.98 1.00 16.79
N MET A 226 14.09 -0.26 17.17
CA MET A 226 14.62 -0.65 18.49
C MET A 226 16.11 -0.31 18.66
N HIS A 227 16.89 -0.39 17.58
CA HIS A 227 18.31 -0.01 17.61
C HIS A 227 18.47 1.49 17.89
N VAL A 228 17.78 2.33 17.12
CA VAL A 228 17.76 3.78 17.32
C VAL A 228 17.17 4.15 18.67
N GLY A 229 16.09 3.49 19.10
CA GLY A 229 15.47 3.71 20.40
C GLY A 229 16.41 3.49 21.59
N ARG A 230 17.44 2.66 21.45
CA ARG A 230 18.50 2.47 22.47
C ARG A 230 19.59 3.54 22.43
N GLY A 231 19.46 4.56 21.59
CA GLY A 231 20.46 5.59 21.34
C GLY A 231 21.59 5.14 20.42
N GLN A 232 21.46 4.01 19.73
CA GLN A 232 22.47 3.54 18.78
C GLN A 232 22.29 4.22 17.41
N ASN A 233 23.37 4.32 16.65
CA ASN A 233 23.36 5.05 15.39
C ASN A 233 22.76 4.22 14.25
N ILE A 234 21.74 4.73 13.57
CA ILE A 234 21.05 4.04 12.47
C ILE A 234 21.99 3.50 11.38
N ARG A 235 23.15 4.12 11.13
CA ARG A 235 24.14 3.66 10.14
C ARG A 235 24.71 2.27 10.41
N HIS A 236 24.59 1.78 11.64
CA HIS A 236 25.04 0.43 12.03
C HIS A 236 23.99 -0.64 11.75
N CYS A 237 22.80 -0.24 11.30
CA CYS A 237 21.78 -1.17 10.80
C CYS A 237 22.09 -1.59 9.36
N LYS A 238 21.48 -2.71 8.94
CA LYS A 238 21.50 -3.15 7.53
C LYS A 238 20.56 -2.27 6.71
N LEU A 239 21.07 -1.13 6.25
CA LEU A 239 20.35 -0.15 5.44
C LEU A 239 20.48 -0.47 3.95
N PRO A 240 19.53 -0.03 3.10
CA PRO A 240 19.61 -0.23 1.66
C PRO A 240 20.68 0.68 1.00
N ILE A 241 21.18 1.69 1.74
CA ILE A 241 22.28 2.56 1.35
C ILE A 241 23.23 2.78 2.52
N THR A 242 24.51 2.99 2.21
CA THR A 242 25.52 3.26 3.23
C THR A 242 25.42 4.71 3.70
N LEU A 243 25.10 4.90 4.98
CA LEU A 243 25.03 6.23 5.57
C LEU A 243 26.33 6.62 6.27
N THR A 244 26.81 7.83 6.00
CA THR A 244 27.84 8.46 6.85
C THR A 244 27.25 8.85 8.21
N LYS A 245 28.11 9.17 9.19
CA LYS A 245 27.65 9.68 10.51
C LYS A 245 26.79 10.95 10.35
N LYS A 246 27.15 11.84 9.42
CA LYS A 246 26.37 13.05 9.09
C LYS A 246 25.00 12.70 8.51
N MET A 247 24.94 11.77 7.56
CA MET A 247 23.66 11.33 6.96
C MET A 247 22.75 10.67 8.00
N ALA A 248 23.29 9.83 8.88
CA ALA A 248 22.51 9.22 9.95
C ALA A 248 21.88 10.25 10.89
N HIS A 249 22.61 11.31 11.24
CA HIS A 249 22.07 12.44 12.00
C HIS A 249 20.95 13.17 11.26
N LEU A 250 21.14 13.42 9.96
CA LEU A 250 20.14 14.07 9.10
C LEU A 250 18.89 13.20 8.94
N PHE A 251 19.01 11.88 8.86
CA PHE A 251 17.89 10.94 8.79
C PHE A 251 16.97 11.04 10.00
N ILE A 252 17.55 11.11 11.21
CA ILE A 252 16.77 11.26 12.45
C ILE A 252 16.04 12.61 12.50
N ARG A 253 16.60 13.64 11.87
CA ARG A 253 16.03 14.99 11.78
C ARG A 253 15.15 15.22 10.55
N SER A 254 14.90 14.20 9.75
CA SER A 254 14.04 14.32 8.56
C SER A 254 12.61 14.71 8.96
N PRO A 255 11.87 15.44 8.09
CA PRO A 255 10.47 15.78 8.34
C PRO A 255 9.61 14.54 8.63
N ASN A 256 8.69 14.66 9.58
CA ASN A 256 7.87 13.55 10.08
C ASN A 256 6.82 13.06 9.06
N GLU A 257 6.55 13.85 8.02
CA GLU A 257 5.60 13.54 6.96
C GLU A 257 6.19 12.58 5.92
N LEU A 258 7.52 12.44 5.88
CA LEU A 258 8.21 11.55 4.96
C LEU A 258 8.00 10.09 5.35
N THR A 259 8.03 9.18 4.36
CA THR A 259 8.22 7.75 4.63
C THR A 259 9.67 7.46 5.00
N ILE A 260 9.95 6.27 5.54
CA ILE A 260 11.32 5.83 5.89
C ILE A 260 12.25 5.93 4.67
N ASP A 261 11.78 5.49 3.51
CA ASP A 261 12.57 5.47 2.28
C ASP A 261 12.83 6.89 1.76
N GLN A 262 11.82 7.76 1.86
CA GLN A 262 11.98 9.18 1.56
C GLN A 262 12.97 9.85 2.52
N ALA A 263 12.91 9.54 3.81
CA ALA A 263 13.83 10.06 4.81
C ALA A 263 15.28 9.59 4.57
N LEU A 264 15.50 8.36 4.08
CA LEU A 264 16.82 7.86 3.67
C LEU A 264 17.38 8.68 2.50
N ARG A 265 16.58 8.91 1.45
CA ARG A 265 17.00 9.74 0.30
C ARG A 265 17.20 11.20 0.68
N TRP A 266 16.33 11.76 1.50
CA TRP A 266 16.45 13.10 2.06
C TRP A 266 17.79 13.29 2.77
N ALA A 267 18.12 12.38 3.68
CA ALA A 267 19.36 12.40 4.44
C ALA A 267 20.60 12.23 3.57
N GLN A 268 20.52 11.40 2.52
CA GLN A 268 21.61 11.21 1.57
C GLN A 268 21.91 12.50 0.79
N VAL A 269 20.88 13.17 0.26
CA VAL A 269 21.04 14.42 -0.50
C VAL A 269 21.68 15.50 0.35
N LEU A 270 21.12 15.77 1.54
CA LEU A 270 21.67 16.77 2.47
C LEU A 270 23.07 16.37 2.97
N GLY A 271 23.30 15.08 3.20
CA GLY A 271 24.58 14.55 3.64
C GLY A 271 25.70 14.75 2.61
N LEU A 272 25.38 14.63 1.32
CA LEU A 272 26.28 14.88 0.20
C LEU A 272 26.53 16.37 -0.09
N GLY A 273 25.82 17.28 0.59
CA GLY A 273 25.97 18.72 0.43
C GLY A 273 24.87 19.41 -0.38
N GLY A 274 23.77 18.72 -0.69
CA GLY A 274 22.59 19.33 -1.32
C GLY A 274 21.74 20.15 -0.34
N ASP A 275 20.82 20.92 -0.89
CA ASP A 275 19.82 21.70 -0.16
C ASP A 275 18.47 20.96 -0.04
N GLU A 276 17.56 21.48 0.78
CA GLU A 276 16.22 20.90 0.95
C GLU A 276 15.39 20.92 -0.34
N HIS A 277 15.60 21.90 -1.21
CA HIS A 277 14.83 22.00 -2.46
C HIS A 277 15.19 20.86 -3.42
N LEU A 278 16.47 20.52 -3.53
CA LEU A 278 16.95 19.35 -4.26
C LEU A 278 16.47 18.06 -3.60
N ALA A 279 16.50 17.98 -2.27
CA ALA A 279 16.01 16.82 -1.54
C ALA A 279 14.52 16.58 -1.83
N ARG A 280 13.67 17.62 -1.80
CA ARG A 280 12.26 17.56 -2.21
C ARG A 280 12.09 17.11 -3.65
N ALA A 281 12.88 17.69 -4.57
CA ALA A 281 12.83 17.33 -5.98
C ALA A 281 13.15 15.84 -6.21
N ILE A 282 14.19 15.31 -5.55
CA ILE A 282 14.59 13.90 -5.64
C ILE A 282 13.58 12.96 -4.98
N VAL A 283 13.04 13.35 -3.83
CA VAL A 283 12.01 12.59 -3.10
C VAL A 283 10.71 12.47 -3.92
N GLY A 284 10.46 13.38 -4.85
CA GLY A 284 9.36 13.30 -5.82
C GLY A 284 9.62 12.44 -7.05
N THR A 285 10.72 11.66 -7.08
CA THR A 285 11.08 10.79 -8.22
C THR A 285 11.09 9.31 -7.84
N ARG A 286 11.30 8.45 -8.84
CA ARG A 286 11.46 6.99 -8.67
C ARG A 286 12.62 6.57 -7.75
N LEU A 287 13.55 7.47 -7.40
CA LEU A 287 14.71 7.12 -6.55
C LEU A 287 14.36 6.74 -5.11
N ILE A 288 13.14 7.06 -4.66
CA ILE A 288 12.65 6.69 -3.32
C ILE A 288 12.37 5.19 -3.18
N ASP A 289 12.05 4.50 -4.27
CA ASP A 289 11.76 3.06 -4.25
C ASP A 289 12.90 2.24 -4.91
N GLN A 290 13.99 2.89 -5.33
CA GLN A 290 15.12 2.30 -6.03
C GLN A 290 16.44 2.53 -5.28
N PHE A 291 16.81 1.63 -4.37
CA PHE A 291 18.07 1.68 -3.65
C PHE A 291 19.20 0.82 -4.25
N HIS A 292 18.91 0.04 -5.29
CA HIS A 292 19.91 -0.68 -6.05
C HIS A 292 20.80 0.29 -6.85
N ASN A 293 22.03 -0.12 -7.16
CA ASN A 293 22.99 0.68 -7.94
C ASN A 293 23.26 2.06 -7.32
N ASP A 294 23.28 2.16 -5.98
CA ASP A 294 23.42 3.43 -5.27
C ASP A 294 24.74 4.16 -5.56
N GLU A 295 25.80 3.46 -5.98
CA GLU A 295 27.05 4.12 -6.41
C GLU A 295 26.81 5.03 -7.62
N PHE A 296 26.07 4.56 -8.62
CA PHE A 296 25.68 5.35 -9.78
C PHE A 296 24.75 6.48 -9.37
N TRP A 297 23.70 6.19 -8.60
CA TRP A 297 22.74 7.22 -8.18
C TRP A 297 23.36 8.28 -7.27
N SER A 298 24.30 7.90 -6.40
CA SER A 298 25.10 8.84 -5.62
C SER A 298 25.93 9.75 -6.52
N SER A 299 26.47 9.26 -7.64
CA SER A 299 27.15 10.11 -8.62
C SER A 299 26.21 11.10 -9.30
N VAL A 300 24.97 10.70 -9.59
CA VAL A 300 23.92 11.57 -10.15
C VAL A 300 23.49 12.63 -9.14
N ILE A 301 23.31 12.28 -7.86
CA ILE A 301 22.98 13.22 -6.79
C ILE A 301 24.11 14.25 -6.65
N ARG A 302 25.37 13.82 -6.61
CA ARG A 302 26.53 14.74 -6.58
C ARG A 302 26.57 15.65 -7.80
N TRP A 303 26.22 15.13 -8.97
CA TRP A 303 26.13 15.93 -10.18
C TRP A 303 25.03 17.01 -10.09
N PHE A 304 23.86 16.72 -9.50
CA PHE A 304 22.86 17.77 -9.25
C PHE A 304 23.34 18.81 -8.23
N ILE A 305 24.10 18.39 -7.21
CA ILE A 305 24.67 19.29 -6.20
C ILE A 305 25.71 20.22 -6.84
N SER A 306 26.55 19.73 -7.76
CA SER A 306 27.56 20.54 -8.43
C SER A 306 26.99 21.50 -9.48
N HIS A 307 25.69 21.41 -9.81
CA HIS A 307 25.02 22.27 -10.79
C HIS A 307 23.79 22.95 -10.18
N PRO A 308 23.95 23.85 -9.18
CA PRO A 308 22.83 24.46 -8.48
C PRO A 308 21.95 25.38 -9.35
N MET A 309 22.47 25.89 -10.48
CA MET A 309 21.72 26.70 -11.44
C MET A 309 20.78 25.90 -12.34
N LEU A 310 20.86 24.56 -12.33
CA LEU A 310 19.93 23.71 -13.07
C LEU A 310 18.54 23.77 -12.41
N ASP A 311 17.54 24.17 -13.19
CA ASP A 311 16.15 24.19 -12.73
C ASP A 311 15.73 22.80 -12.23
N ARG A 312 15.16 22.78 -11.01
CA ARG A 312 14.71 21.58 -10.31
C ARG A 312 13.59 20.85 -11.06
N THR A 313 12.86 21.53 -11.94
CA THR A 313 11.86 20.90 -12.83
C THR A 313 12.47 19.80 -13.71
N HIS A 314 13.78 19.86 -13.99
CA HIS A 314 14.49 18.86 -14.79
C HIS A 314 15.04 17.66 -14.01
N VAL A 315 14.99 17.67 -12.67
CA VAL A 315 15.51 16.56 -11.84
C VAL A 315 14.81 15.25 -12.18
N GLY A 316 13.47 15.23 -12.22
CA GLY A 316 12.69 14.05 -12.59
C GLY A 316 13.00 13.55 -14.01
N PRO A 317 12.86 14.39 -15.05
CA PRO A 317 13.18 14.01 -16.44
C PRO A 317 14.60 13.48 -16.65
N ILE A 318 15.60 14.06 -15.97
CA ILE A 318 16.97 13.57 -16.01
C ILE A 318 17.07 12.18 -15.37
N ILE A 319 16.49 12.00 -14.18
CA ILE A 319 16.47 10.69 -13.50
C ILE A 319 15.80 9.62 -14.38
N ASP A 320 14.67 9.96 -15.00
CA ASP A 320 13.94 9.06 -15.91
C ASP A 320 14.77 8.68 -17.13
N TYR A 321 15.44 9.66 -17.75
CA TYR A 321 16.34 9.43 -18.88
C TYR A 321 17.51 8.54 -18.50
N LEU A 322 18.20 8.83 -17.39
CA LEU A 322 19.34 8.05 -16.91
C LEU A 322 18.93 6.62 -16.57
N GLN A 323 17.76 6.43 -15.95
CA GLN A 323 17.18 5.12 -15.68
C GLN A 323 16.95 4.34 -16.98
N TYR A 324 16.32 4.98 -17.97
CA TYR A 324 16.05 4.37 -19.27
C TYR A 324 17.34 3.94 -19.98
N GLN A 325 18.30 4.85 -20.10
CA GLN A 325 19.55 4.60 -20.81
C GLN A 325 20.40 3.51 -20.16
N ARG A 326 20.49 3.50 -18.83
CA ARG A 326 21.43 2.62 -18.13
C ARG A 326 20.85 1.26 -17.76
N PHE A 327 19.55 1.18 -17.48
CA PHE A 327 18.99 0.01 -16.80
C PHE A 327 17.78 -0.61 -17.47
N VAL A 328 17.15 0.03 -18.45
CA VAL A 328 15.96 -0.52 -19.11
C VAL A 328 16.40 -1.27 -20.39
N PRO A 329 16.24 -2.60 -20.46
CA PRO A 329 16.46 -3.38 -21.68
C PRO A 329 15.61 -2.86 -22.84
N GLU A 330 16.14 -2.89 -24.05
CA GLU A 330 15.33 -2.68 -25.26
C GLU A 330 14.71 -4.00 -25.73
N HIS A 331 13.53 -3.91 -26.34
CA HIS A 331 12.89 -5.06 -26.98
C HIS A 331 13.00 -4.90 -28.49
N ILE A 332 13.78 -5.77 -29.14
CA ILE A 332 13.84 -5.84 -30.60
C ILE A 332 12.97 -6.99 -31.12
N TYR A 333 12.31 -6.74 -32.25
CA TYR A 333 11.61 -7.79 -32.98
C TYR A 333 12.57 -8.40 -33.98
N ILE A 334 12.82 -9.69 -33.85
CA ILE A 334 13.61 -10.44 -34.83
C ILE A 334 12.64 -11.04 -35.85
N ALA A 335 13.13 -11.32 -37.06
CA ALA A 335 12.36 -12.07 -38.06
C ALA A 335 11.72 -13.31 -37.38
N ASN A 336 10.44 -13.57 -37.71
CA ASN A 336 9.53 -14.56 -37.11
C ASN A 336 8.69 -14.09 -35.91
N GLY A 337 8.72 -12.80 -35.54
CA GLY A 337 7.81 -12.24 -34.53
C GLY A 337 8.17 -12.58 -33.08
N HIS A 338 9.31 -13.23 -32.86
CA HIS A 338 9.89 -13.42 -31.54
C HIS A 338 10.53 -12.11 -31.04
N ARG A 339 10.39 -11.89 -29.73
CA ARG A 339 10.96 -10.75 -29.02
C ARG A 339 12.21 -11.18 -28.31
N GLU A 340 13.30 -10.46 -28.53
CA GLU A 340 14.51 -10.61 -27.75
C GLU A 340 14.71 -9.37 -26.88
N GLU A 341 14.99 -9.58 -25.60
CA GLU A 341 15.43 -8.53 -24.67
C GLU A 341 16.93 -8.31 -24.88
N THR A 342 17.30 -7.09 -25.29
CA THR A 342 18.70 -6.70 -25.45
C THR A 342 19.21 -5.95 -24.22
N SER A 343 20.52 -5.72 -24.18
CA SER A 343 21.11 -4.85 -23.17
C SER A 343 20.50 -3.44 -23.22
N PRO A 344 20.48 -2.69 -22.09
CA PRO A 344 20.10 -1.29 -22.08
C PRO A 344 20.90 -0.46 -23.10
N PRO A 345 20.40 0.70 -23.57
CA PRO A 345 21.09 1.50 -24.58
C PRO A 345 22.54 1.88 -24.22
N GLN A 346 22.79 2.17 -22.94
CA GLN A 346 24.09 2.57 -22.41
C GLN A 346 24.28 1.93 -21.01
N PRO A 347 24.57 0.62 -20.92
CA PRO A 347 24.63 -0.09 -19.63
C PRO A 347 25.78 0.42 -18.72
N ASN A 348 26.80 1.02 -19.34
CA ASN A 348 27.97 1.60 -18.67
C ASN A 348 27.92 3.13 -18.54
N LEU A 349 26.76 3.76 -18.74
CA LEU A 349 26.54 5.22 -18.67
C LEU A 349 27.13 5.85 -17.38
N SER A 350 28.10 6.75 -17.51
CA SER A 350 28.68 7.51 -16.38
C SER A 350 28.25 8.99 -16.41
N MET A 351 28.24 9.63 -15.23
CA MET A 351 28.04 11.07 -15.09
C MET A 351 29.31 11.90 -15.35
N THR A 352 30.46 11.24 -15.48
CA THR A 352 31.75 11.90 -15.73
C THR A 352 31.73 12.65 -17.06
N GLY A 353 32.14 13.92 -17.06
CA GLY A 353 32.22 14.76 -18.27
C GLY A 353 30.88 15.26 -18.82
N ARG A 354 29.76 15.05 -18.14
CA ARG A 354 28.43 15.54 -18.57
C ARG A 354 28.16 16.94 -18.03
N THR A 355 27.81 17.87 -18.92
CA THR A 355 27.29 19.20 -18.54
C THR A 355 25.75 19.20 -18.53
N PRO A 356 25.10 20.14 -17.81
CA PRO A 356 23.64 20.27 -17.82
C PRO A 356 23.07 20.45 -19.22
N GLU A 357 23.69 21.26 -20.07
CA GLU A 357 23.24 21.57 -21.43
C GLU A 357 23.27 20.31 -22.31
N SER A 358 24.37 19.55 -22.26
CA SER A 358 24.51 18.33 -23.04
C SER A 358 23.49 17.27 -22.60
N LEU A 359 23.28 17.12 -21.28
CA LEU A 359 22.34 16.15 -20.74
C LEU A 359 20.88 16.55 -21.03
N LEU A 360 20.50 17.81 -20.84
CA LEU A 360 19.17 18.31 -21.20
C LEU A 360 18.90 18.19 -22.70
N ARG A 361 19.90 18.41 -23.55
CA ARG A 361 19.78 18.17 -24.99
C ARG A 361 19.49 16.69 -25.28
N GLN A 362 20.17 15.76 -24.61
CA GLN A 362 19.92 14.32 -24.76
C GLN A 362 18.54 13.93 -24.24
N VAL A 363 18.12 14.45 -23.08
CA VAL A 363 16.77 14.28 -22.53
C VAL A 363 15.71 14.79 -23.52
N ASN A 364 15.91 15.97 -24.11
CA ASN A 364 14.99 16.55 -25.10
C ASN A 364 14.93 15.75 -26.40
N ILE A 365 16.07 15.23 -26.86
CA ILE A 365 16.14 14.31 -28.01
C ILE A 365 15.35 13.04 -27.69
N TRP A 366 15.58 12.44 -26.52
CA TRP A 366 14.89 11.24 -26.07
C TRP A 366 13.37 11.46 -25.92
N HIS A 367 12.93 12.59 -25.39
CA HIS A 367 11.50 12.94 -25.37
C HIS A 367 10.90 12.99 -26.77
N ARG A 368 11.61 13.56 -27.75
CA ARG A 368 11.16 13.56 -29.15
C ARG A 368 11.06 12.16 -29.72
N TYR A 369 12.01 11.27 -29.39
CA TYR A 369 11.94 9.86 -29.80
C TYR A 369 10.75 9.14 -29.18
N LEU A 370 10.55 9.24 -27.85
CA LEU A 370 9.40 8.63 -27.17
C LEU A 370 8.05 9.08 -27.77
N ASN A 371 7.94 10.34 -28.17
CA ASN A 371 6.72 10.87 -28.80
C ASN A 371 6.43 10.28 -30.20
N ASN A 372 7.43 9.69 -30.85
CA ASN A 372 7.35 9.16 -32.22
C ASN A 372 7.48 7.63 -32.27
N ASP A 373 7.81 6.98 -31.15
CA ASP A 373 8.11 5.55 -31.11
C ASP A 373 6.85 4.70 -30.83
N ASN A 374 6.34 4.03 -31.86
CA ASN A 374 5.22 3.09 -31.77
C ASN A 374 5.64 1.67 -31.33
N ARG A 375 6.91 1.43 -30.96
CA ARG A 375 7.42 0.09 -30.60
C ARG A 375 6.99 -0.40 -29.22
N TYR A 376 6.53 0.48 -28.33
CA TYR A 376 5.88 0.07 -27.09
C TYR A 376 4.57 -0.63 -27.42
N GLN A 377 4.51 -1.94 -27.22
CA GLN A 377 3.26 -2.68 -27.33
C GLN A 377 2.17 -2.00 -26.49
N ILE A 378 0.93 -2.05 -26.99
CA ILE A 378 -0.26 -1.62 -26.27
C ILE A 378 -0.48 -2.60 -25.10
N ARG A 379 0.29 -2.47 -24.02
CA ARG A 379 -0.08 -3.08 -22.75
C ARG A 379 -1.28 -2.30 -22.23
N GLN A 380 -2.34 -3.02 -21.90
CA GLN A 380 -3.43 -2.53 -21.07
C GLN A 380 -3.28 -3.16 -19.69
N TRP A 381 -3.73 -2.46 -18.66
CA TRP A 381 -3.71 -2.97 -17.29
C TRP A 381 -5.02 -2.68 -16.59
N GLU A 382 -5.28 -3.46 -15.55
CA GLU A 382 -6.48 -3.32 -14.73
C GLU A 382 -6.50 -1.96 -14.02
N PRO A 383 -7.69 -1.36 -13.87
CA PRO A 383 -7.86 -0.13 -13.10
C PRO A 383 -7.32 -0.26 -11.68
N SER A 384 -6.82 0.85 -11.15
CA SER A 384 -6.23 0.88 -9.81
C SER A 384 -7.21 0.68 -8.67
N GLY A 385 -8.52 0.79 -8.93
CA GLY A 385 -9.60 0.72 -7.94
C GLY A 385 -9.95 2.06 -7.29
N ILE A 386 -9.21 3.13 -7.61
CA ILE A 386 -9.54 4.52 -7.25
C ILE A 386 -10.56 5.03 -8.28
N GLN A 387 -11.55 5.81 -7.86
CA GLN A 387 -12.52 6.39 -8.80
C GLN A 387 -11.99 7.68 -9.44
N GLY A 388 -12.46 7.95 -10.66
CA GLY A 388 -12.24 9.23 -11.31
C GLY A 388 -12.95 10.39 -10.60
N PHE A 389 -12.70 11.60 -11.06
CA PHE A 389 -13.28 12.82 -10.49
C PHE A 389 -13.90 13.68 -11.58
N GLU A 390 -15.05 14.26 -11.29
CA GLU A 390 -15.70 15.25 -12.13
C GLU A 390 -16.14 16.44 -11.28
N PHE A 391 -15.86 17.66 -11.75
CA PHE A 391 -16.27 18.88 -11.06
C PHE A 391 -16.63 19.98 -12.05
N MET A 392 -17.84 20.51 -11.91
CA MET A 392 -18.36 21.58 -12.73
C MET A 392 -18.31 22.91 -11.97
N GLU A 393 -17.84 23.96 -12.63
CA GLU A 393 -17.86 25.32 -12.08
C GLU A 393 -18.20 26.38 -13.14
N GLY A 394 -18.59 27.58 -12.67
CA GLY A 394 -18.95 28.69 -13.55
C GLY A 394 -20.43 28.70 -13.94
N SER A 395 -20.76 29.47 -14.96
CA SER A 395 -22.14 29.61 -15.43
C SER A 395 -22.20 29.59 -16.95
N GLU A 396 -23.07 28.73 -17.47
CA GLU A 396 -23.37 28.65 -18.89
C GLU A 396 -23.87 30.00 -19.43
N LYS A 397 -24.75 30.68 -18.68
CA LYS A 397 -25.30 32.00 -19.02
C LYS A 397 -24.23 33.10 -19.16
N LYS A 398 -23.08 32.94 -18.51
CA LYS A 398 -21.97 33.91 -18.54
C LYS A 398 -20.80 33.44 -19.41
N GLY A 399 -20.95 32.33 -20.14
CA GLY A 399 -19.88 31.75 -20.97
C GLY A 399 -18.65 31.30 -20.18
N SER A 400 -18.78 31.08 -18.87
CA SER A 400 -17.67 30.77 -17.96
C SER A 400 -17.69 29.34 -17.43
N LEU A 401 -18.57 28.49 -17.98
CA LEU A 401 -18.72 27.09 -17.59
C LEU A 401 -17.45 26.29 -17.88
N ARG A 402 -17.05 25.48 -16.89
CA ARG A 402 -15.85 24.64 -16.92
C ARG A 402 -16.16 23.27 -16.33
N TYR A 403 -15.69 22.22 -16.98
CA TYR A 403 -15.73 20.85 -16.50
C TYR A 403 -14.32 20.33 -16.29
N TRP A 404 -14.02 19.93 -15.07
CA TRP A 404 -12.76 19.32 -14.68
C TRP A 404 -12.95 17.81 -14.56
N THR A 405 -12.12 17.02 -15.24
CA THR A 405 -12.21 15.56 -15.22
C THR A 405 -10.86 14.95 -14.88
N ILE A 406 -10.81 14.03 -13.90
CA ILE A 406 -9.65 13.20 -13.60
C ILE A 406 -9.97 11.75 -13.97
N ARG A 407 -9.14 11.16 -14.84
CA ARG A 407 -9.31 9.77 -15.29
C ARG A 407 -7.98 9.03 -15.37
N GLU A 408 -8.02 7.72 -15.11
CA GLU A 408 -6.85 6.85 -15.13
C GLU A 408 -6.42 6.56 -16.58
N LEU A 409 -5.11 6.52 -16.81
CA LEU A 409 -4.52 6.10 -18.07
C LEU A 409 -4.17 4.62 -17.99
N LEU A 410 -4.99 3.77 -18.64
CA LEU A 410 -4.97 2.31 -18.51
C LEU A 410 -4.15 1.59 -19.58
N SER A 411 -3.35 2.31 -20.37
CA SER A 411 -2.54 1.67 -21.40
C SER A 411 -1.27 2.43 -21.76
N SER A 412 -0.30 1.71 -22.30
CA SER A 412 0.94 2.30 -22.83
C SER A 412 0.66 3.32 -23.92
N LYS A 413 -0.37 3.08 -24.76
CA LYS A 413 -0.85 4.02 -25.78
C LYS A 413 -1.39 5.31 -25.16
N ALA A 414 -2.16 5.21 -24.07
CA ALA A 414 -2.68 6.36 -23.36
C ALA A 414 -1.56 7.18 -22.69
N LEU A 415 -0.56 6.52 -22.09
CA LEU A 415 0.62 7.20 -21.53
C LEU A 415 1.47 7.89 -22.61
N LEU A 416 1.63 7.27 -23.78
CA LEU A 416 2.33 7.89 -24.92
C LEU A 416 1.58 9.13 -25.43
N ALA A 417 0.25 9.04 -25.59
CA ALA A 417 -0.57 10.17 -26.02
C ALA A 417 -0.51 11.33 -25.00
N GLU A 418 -0.61 11.01 -23.71
CA GLU A 418 -0.44 11.96 -22.62
C GLU A 418 0.95 12.61 -22.66
N GLY A 419 2.01 11.80 -22.72
CA GLY A 419 3.40 12.28 -22.77
C GLY A 419 3.66 13.20 -23.97
N LYS A 420 3.06 12.91 -25.12
CA LYS A 420 3.16 13.75 -26.33
C LYS A 420 2.46 15.09 -26.15
N GLN A 421 1.24 15.10 -25.62
CA GLN A 421 0.47 16.34 -25.41
C GLN A 421 1.07 17.20 -24.30
N MET A 422 1.55 16.56 -23.24
CA MET A 422 2.12 17.19 -22.06
C MET A 422 3.63 17.44 -22.16
N LYS A 423 4.32 16.93 -23.18
CA LYS A 423 5.77 17.08 -23.39
C LYS A 423 6.62 16.58 -22.20
N HIS A 424 6.35 15.38 -21.70
CA HIS A 424 7.10 14.75 -20.59
C HIS A 424 7.14 13.21 -20.67
N CYS A 425 7.93 12.57 -19.80
CA CYS A 425 8.36 11.16 -19.88
C CYS A 425 7.37 10.10 -19.38
N VAL A 426 6.09 10.44 -19.18
CA VAL A 426 5.15 9.54 -18.48
C VAL A 426 4.98 8.16 -19.16
N ALA A 427 5.26 8.07 -20.47
CA ALA A 427 5.30 6.80 -21.20
C ALA A 427 6.24 5.74 -20.57
N THR A 428 7.33 6.19 -19.92
CA THR A 428 8.31 5.29 -19.27
C THR A 428 7.78 4.59 -18.01
N TYR A 429 6.61 5.00 -17.52
CA TYR A 429 5.95 4.39 -16.37
C TYR A 429 5.10 3.17 -16.75
N ALA A 430 5.01 2.81 -18.03
CA ALA A 430 4.17 1.71 -18.51
C ALA A 430 4.40 0.37 -17.79
N ASP A 431 5.66 -0.01 -17.53
CA ASP A 431 5.97 -1.25 -16.80
C ASP A 431 5.58 -1.16 -15.31
N SER A 432 5.79 0.00 -14.67
CA SER A 432 5.37 0.24 -13.29
C SER A 432 3.84 0.20 -13.13
N CYS A 433 3.10 0.76 -14.08
CA CYS A 433 1.64 0.68 -14.11
C CYS A 433 1.16 -0.75 -14.34
N ALA A 434 1.74 -1.45 -15.32
CA ALA A 434 1.39 -2.84 -15.64
C ALA A 434 1.65 -3.81 -14.47
N ARG A 435 2.69 -3.56 -13.67
CA ARG A 435 3.00 -4.33 -12.45
C ARG A 435 2.21 -3.88 -11.22
N GLY A 436 1.43 -2.81 -11.33
CA GLY A 436 0.61 -2.28 -10.24
C GLY A 436 1.40 -1.55 -9.14
N TYR A 437 2.59 -1.03 -9.44
CA TYR A 437 3.35 -0.21 -8.49
C TYR A 437 2.80 1.21 -8.36
N CYS A 438 2.37 1.80 -9.47
CA CYS A 438 1.73 3.12 -9.52
C CYS A 438 0.52 3.10 -10.47
N SER A 439 -0.32 4.12 -10.38
CA SER A 439 -1.29 4.49 -11.42
C SER A 439 -1.05 5.92 -11.86
N ILE A 440 -1.34 6.19 -13.14
CA ILE A 440 -1.16 7.50 -13.75
C ILE A 440 -2.52 8.03 -14.19
N TRP A 441 -2.76 9.30 -13.92
CA TRP A 441 -4.02 9.98 -14.17
C TRP A 441 -3.80 11.26 -14.95
N THR A 442 -4.78 11.63 -15.75
CA THR A 442 -4.82 12.93 -16.44
C THR A 442 -5.92 13.79 -15.79
N LEU A 443 -5.61 15.04 -15.50
CA LEU A 443 -6.58 16.10 -15.21
C LEU A 443 -6.82 16.90 -16.50
N GLU A 444 -8.07 16.95 -16.93
CA GLU A 444 -8.53 17.64 -18.15
C GLU A 444 -9.49 18.78 -17.76
N LEU A 445 -9.46 19.86 -18.53
CA LEU A 445 -10.37 21.00 -18.42
C LEU A 445 -11.09 21.17 -19.76
N GLU A 446 -12.41 20.99 -19.74
CA GLU A 446 -13.30 21.34 -20.83
C GLU A 446 -13.96 22.70 -20.57
N SER A 447 -13.97 23.53 -21.61
CA SER A 447 -14.57 24.86 -21.62
C SER A 447 -15.15 25.16 -23.01
N PHE A 448 -15.77 26.32 -23.19
CA PHE A 448 -16.22 26.77 -24.52
C PHE A 448 -15.09 26.85 -25.57
N GLY A 449 -13.83 26.98 -25.13
CA GLY A 449 -12.65 26.93 -26.01
C GLY A 449 -12.19 25.51 -26.38
N GLY A 450 -12.90 24.48 -25.92
CA GLY A 450 -12.57 23.07 -26.11
C GLY A 450 -11.92 22.42 -24.88
N MET A 451 -11.51 21.16 -25.07
CA MET A 451 -10.84 20.35 -24.04
C MET A 451 -9.32 20.58 -24.07
N SER A 452 -8.75 20.79 -22.89
CA SER A 452 -7.32 20.98 -22.68
C SER A 452 -6.80 20.07 -21.57
N LYS A 453 -5.55 19.64 -21.67
CA LYS A 453 -4.85 18.91 -20.59
C LYS A 453 -4.29 19.91 -19.58
N ALA A 454 -4.57 19.68 -18.31
CA ALA A 454 -4.07 20.51 -17.22
C ALA A 454 -2.76 19.92 -16.65
N VAL A 455 -2.84 18.75 -16.02
CA VAL A 455 -1.70 18.05 -15.40
C VAL A 455 -1.84 16.54 -15.48
N THR A 456 -0.70 15.86 -15.40
CA THR A 456 -0.59 14.41 -15.21
C THR A 456 -0.22 14.14 -13.75
N ILE A 457 -0.86 13.14 -13.15
CA ILE A 457 -0.77 12.84 -11.72
C ILE A 457 -0.33 11.38 -11.55
N GLU A 458 0.69 11.15 -10.73
CA GLU A 458 1.15 9.83 -10.35
C GLU A 458 0.68 9.50 -8.93
N VAL A 459 0.01 8.36 -8.79
CA VAL A 459 -0.41 7.81 -7.50
C VAL A 459 0.36 6.52 -7.24
N ARG A 460 1.10 6.48 -6.14
CA ARG A 460 1.71 5.23 -5.68
C ARG A 460 0.65 4.36 -5.02
N LYS A 461 0.55 3.10 -5.45
CA LYS A 461 -0.53 2.21 -5.00
C LYS A 461 -0.32 1.66 -3.60
N SER A 462 0.93 1.50 -3.16
CA SER A 462 1.25 0.90 -1.85
C SER A 462 0.72 1.71 -0.67
N ASP A 463 0.66 3.03 -0.81
CA ASP A 463 0.28 3.96 0.27
C ASP A 463 -0.78 5.01 -0.16
N ARG A 464 -1.44 4.79 -1.32
CA ARG A 464 -2.45 5.69 -1.91
C ARG A 464 -2.02 7.17 -1.90
N MET A 465 -0.75 7.41 -2.22
CA MET A 465 -0.15 8.73 -2.18
C MET A 465 0.02 9.28 -3.59
N ILE A 466 -0.56 10.46 -3.84
CA ILE A 466 -0.20 11.31 -4.97
C ILE A 466 1.24 11.77 -4.73
N CYS A 467 2.18 11.18 -5.45
CA CYS A 467 3.61 11.37 -5.24
C CYS A 467 4.25 12.27 -6.29
N GLN A 468 3.56 12.57 -7.39
CA GLN A 468 4.01 13.53 -8.38
C GLN A 468 2.82 14.16 -9.14
N ILE A 469 2.91 15.46 -9.41
CA ILE A 469 1.97 16.22 -10.25
C ILE A 469 2.79 17.08 -11.22
N ARG A 470 2.57 16.94 -12.52
CA ARG A 470 3.31 17.66 -13.56
C ARG A 470 2.39 18.18 -14.65
N GLY A 471 2.48 19.47 -14.93
CA GLY A 471 1.84 20.08 -16.09
C GLY A 471 2.69 19.95 -17.35
N LYS A 472 2.23 20.63 -18.41
CA LYS A 472 2.93 20.67 -19.70
C LYS A 472 4.40 21.09 -19.54
N ALA A 473 5.31 20.34 -20.15
CA ALA A 473 6.76 20.48 -20.06
C ALA A 473 7.30 20.40 -18.62
N ASN A 474 6.74 19.53 -17.78
CA ASN A 474 7.12 19.30 -16.37
C ASN A 474 6.96 20.51 -15.44
N ARG A 475 6.17 21.53 -15.83
CA ARG A 475 5.84 22.64 -14.94
C ARG A 475 5.14 22.13 -13.67
N LEU A 476 5.32 22.88 -12.57
CA LEU A 476 4.55 22.64 -11.35
C LEU A 476 3.05 22.97 -11.57
N PRO A 477 2.14 22.33 -10.82
CA PRO A 477 0.72 22.65 -10.87
C PRO A 477 0.44 24.06 -10.32
N ASN A 478 -0.52 24.76 -10.91
CA ASN A 478 -1.02 26.03 -10.38
C ASN A 478 -2.03 25.81 -9.25
N ASP A 479 -2.43 26.88 -8.55
CA ASP A 479 -3.32 26.79 -7.37
C ASP A 479 -4.69 26.17 -7.70
N LYS A 480 -5.21 26.42 -8.91
CA LYS A 480 -6.49 25.87 -9.33
C LYS A 480 -6.41 24.37 -9.56
N GLU A 481 -5.34 23.91 -10.21
CA GLU A 481 -5.03 22.49 -10.40
C GLU A 481 -4.83 21.80 -9.04
N LYS A 482 -4.07 22.41 -8.13
CA LYS A 482 -3.90 21.92 -6.76
C LYS A 482 -5.24 21.79 -6.04
N GLN A 483 -6.14 22.78 -6.18
CA GLN A 483 -7.48 22.73 -5.58
C GLN A 483 -8.32 21.56 -6.10
N MET A 484 -8.31 21.29 -7.41
CA MET A 484 -9.07 20.17 -7.97
C MET A 484 -8.50 18.83 -7.50
N ILE A 485 -7.18 18.71 -7.44
CA ILE A 485 -6.50 17.51 -6.98
C ILE A 485 -6.73 17.28 -5.49
N GLN A 486 -6.79 18.34 -4.67
CA GLN A 486 -7.15 18.23 -3.27
C GLN A 486 -8.58 17.70 -3.10
N ARG A 487 -9.55 18.22 -3.87
CA ARG A 487 -10.94 17.72 -3.83
C ARG A 487 -11.03 16.23 -4.19
N TRP A 488 -10.31 15.81 -5.21
CA TRP A 488 -10.24 14.40 -5.59
C TRP A 488 -9.53 13.54 -4.53
N ALA A 489 -8.44 14.05 -3.97
CA ALA A 489 -7.73 13.38 -2.90
C ALA A 489 -8.63 13.18 -1.67
N ASP A 490 -9.43 14.18 -1.32
CA ASP A 490 -10.38 14.09 -0.22
C ASP A 490 -11.50 13.08 -0.51
N SER A 491 -12.06 13.06 -1.73
CA SER A 491 -13.14 12.12 -2.10
C SER A 491 -12.67 10.66 -2.09
N GLU A 492 -11.45 10.42 -2.56
CA GLU A 492 -10.90 9.08 -2.68
C GLU A 492 -10.02 8.68 -1.48
N SER A 493 -9.90 9.54 -0.47
CA SER A 493 -8.98 9.34 0.68
C SER A 493 -7.53 9.09 0.24
N LEU A 494 -7.06 9.84 -0.76
CA LEU A 494 -5.67 9.88 -1.19
C LEU A 494 -4.89 10.91 -0.37
N ARG A 495 -3.59 10.67 -0.19
CA ARG A 495 -2.70 11.66 0.41
C ARG A 495 -1.95 12.40 -0.68
N ILE A 496 -1.81 13.71 -0.55
CA ILE A 496 -0.87 14.48 -1.36
C ILE A 496 0.45 14.52 -0.59
N ALA A 497 1.53 14.12 -1.26
CA ALA A 497 2.86 14.23 -0.67
C ALA A 497 3.19 15.68 -0.30
N SER A 498 3.72 15.90 0.90
CA SER A 498 3.99 17.24 1.46
C SER A 498 5.03 18.06 0.68
N TYR A 499 5.77 17.42 -0.22
CA TYR A 499 6.80 18.05 -1.06
C TYR A 499 6.28 18.52 -2.43
N ILE A 500 4.97 18.35 -2.71
CA ILE A 500 4.28 18.82 -3.92
C ILE A 500 3.65 20.19 -3.65
#